data_AF-A0AAD4LKI9-F1
#
_entry.id   AF-A0AAD4LKI9-F1
#
_cell.length_a   1.000
_cell.length_b   1.000
_cell.length_c   1.000
_cell.angle_alpha   90.00
_cell.angle_beta   90.00
_cell.angle_gamma   90.00
#
_symmetry.space_group_name_H-M   'P 1'
#
loop_
_entity.id
_entity.type
_entity.pdbx_description
1 polymer ?
#
loop_
_entity_poly.entity_id
_entity_poly.type
_entity_poly.pdbx_seq_one_letter_code
_entity_poly.pdbx_strand_id
1 'polypeptide(L)'
;MTKTSARLPEMAKNNICITTPFQSPSQLYTQNCHAESGLLAGHLPLTLTVEYSQTWRRDYRSSHAPDDNIAAFRHATGSRIHRVKICTTYSLLSKVATVMQESFPALTHLERTWDLDGLPGIFPVLPEGFLGGSAPRLRDLHLGGISFPELPTLFLSARNLVTLQLENIFHHSYISPEAMIAGLAVLVRLRTLSIEFFLGSPPPDEGRR
;
A
#
# COMPACT_ATOMS: atom_id res chain seq x y z
N MET A 1 -45.45 5.90 30.59
CA MET A 1 -44.41 5.04 29.98
C MET A 1 -44.15 5.55 28.56
N THR A 2 -43.13 6.38 28.37
CA THR A 2 -42.73 6.89 27.05
C THR A 2 -41.21 6.88 26.99
N LYS A 3 -40.63 6.00 26.16
CA LYS A 3 -39.18 5.89 25.92
C LYS A 3 -38.80 6.89 24.83
N THR A 4 -38.07 7.93 25.20
CA THR A 4 -37.40 8.85 24.26
C THR A 4 -36.03 8.27 23.91
N SER A 5 -35.88 7.80 22.67
CA SER A 5 -34.62 7.31 22.11
C SER A 5 -33.80 8.51 21.60
N ALA A 6 -32.66 8.78 22.24
CA ALA A 6 -31.70 9.78 21.78
C ALA A 6 -30.86 9.19 20.64
N ARG A 7 -30.98 9.78 19.44
CA ARG A 7 -30.03 9.56 18.34
C ARG A 7 -28.76 10.36 18.64
N LEU A 8 -27.63 9.65 18.70
CA LEU A 8 -26.29 10.24 18.66
C LEU A 8 -26.07 10.92 17.29
N PRO A 9 -25.45 12.11 17.25
CA PRO A 9 -25.11 12.74 15.98
C PRO A 9 -23.96 11.99 15.31
N GLU A 10 -24.22 11.60 14.07
CA GLU A 10 -23.25 11.12 13.09
C GLU A 10 -22.15 12.17 12.93
N MET A 11 -20.94 11.84 13.40
CA MET A 11 -19.79 12.73 13.26
C MET A 11 -19.36 12.76 11.80
N ALA A 12 -19.65 13.88 11.15
CA ALA A 12 -19.15 14.23 9.83
C ALA A 12 -17.61 14.10 9.82
N LYS A 13 -17.11 13.20 8.98
CA LYS A 13 -15.68 13.11 8.67
C LYS A 13 -15.33 14.35 7.86
N ASN A 14 -14.59 15.27 8.49
CA ASN A 14 -14.11 16.47 7.83
C ASN A 14 -12.98 16.10 6.87
N ASN A 15 -13.18 16.33 5.58
CA ASN A 15 -12.16 16.19 4.55
C ASN A 15 -11.22 17.39 4.64
N ILE A 16 -9.96 17.17 5.01
CA ILE A 16 -8.91 18.20 4.93
C ILE A 16 -8.16 17.98 3.62
N CYS A 17 -8.33 18.90 2.68
CA CYS A 17 -7.51 18.97 1.47
C CYS A 17 -6.21 19.72 1.79
N ILE A 18 -5.06 19.06 1.61
CA ILE A 18 -3.78 19.75 1.58
C ILE A 18 -3.53 20.16 0.13
N THR A 19 -3.88 21.40 -0.19
CA THR A 19 -3.52 22.04 -1.45
C THR A 19 -2.13 22.64 -1.30
N THR A 20 -1.14 22.11 -2.02
CA THR A 20 0.14 22.83 -2.18
C THR A 20 -0.09 23.97 -3.19
N PRO A 21 0.42 25.19 -2.95
CA PRO A 21 0.22 26.29 -3.87
C PRO A 21 1.15 26.11 -5.07
N PHE A 22 0.63 25.58 -6.18
CA PHE A 22 1.24 25.76 -7.50
C PHE A 22 0.28 26.57 -8.36
N GLN A 23 0.72 27.78 -8.73
CA GLN A 23 -0.09 28.76 -9.45
C GLN A 23 -0.38 28.29 -10.89
N SER A 24 -1.61 27.86 -11.14
CA SER A 24 -2.26 28.02 -12.45
C SER A 24 -3.78 28.14 -12.24
N PRO A 25 -4.44 29.18 -12.75
CA PRO A 25 -5.82 29.51 -12.38
C PRO A 25 -6.83 28.84 -13.30
N SER A 26 -7.00 27.52 -13.16
CA SER A 26 -8.24 26.85 -13.58
C SER A 26 -8.19 25.36 -13.22
N GLN A 27 -9.14 24.94 -12.40
CA GLN A 27 -9.47 23.57 -11.97
C GLN A 27 -8.95 23.16 -10.59
N LEU A 28 -9.90 22.99 -9.67
CA LEU A 28 -9.71 22.43 -8.34
C LEU A 28 -9.51 20.92 -8.47
N TYR A 29 -8.34 20.41 -8.09
CA TYR A 29 -8.06 18.96 -8.01
C TYR A 29 -8.04 18.50 -6.56
N THR A 30 -8.67 17.35 -6.28
CA THR A 30 -8.68 16.76 -4.92
C THR A 30 -7.66 15.63 -4.86
N GLN A 31 -6.44 15.98 -4.43
CA GLN A 31 -5.52 15.00 -3.85
C GLN A 31 -6.01 14.75 -2.42
N ASN A 32 -6.54 13.55 -2.14
CA ASN A 32 -6.99 13.20 -0.79
C ASN A 32 -5.79 12.80 0.08
N CYS A 33 -4.94 13.78 0.39
CA CYS A 33 -4.00 13.66 1.50
C CYS A 33 -4.80 13.84 2.80
N HIS A 34 -5.30 12.75 3.37
CA HIS A 34 -5.91 12.82 4.70
C HIS A 34 -4.81 13.07 5.74
N ALA A 35 -4.73 14.30 6.25
CA ALA A 35 -4.06 14.60 7.50
C ALA A 35 -5.12 14.61 8.62
N GLU A 36 -5.08 13.60 9.49
CA GLU A 36 -5.90 13.61 10.71
C GLU A 36 -5.24 14.52 11.74
N SER A 37 -5.72 15.77 11.83
CA SER A 37 -5.36 16.68 12.92
C SER A 37 -6.25 16.41 14.13
N GLY A 38 -5.80 15.50 15.01
CA GLY A 38 -6.33 15.41 16.36
C GLY A 38 -5.97 16.66 17.15
N LEU A 39 -6.90 17.60 17.30
CA LEU A 39 -6.77 18.79 18.16
C LEU A 39 -6.84 18.36 19.64
N LEU A 40 -5.73 17.85 20.17
CA LEU A 40 -5.45 17.83 21.60
C LEU A 40 -4.01 18.29 21.82
N ALA A 41 -3.85 19.27 22.70
CA ALA A 41 -2.60 19.95 23.00
C ALA A 41 -1.47 18.95 23.34
N GLY A 42 -0.51 18.85 22.44
CA GLY A 42 0.65 17.97 22.53
C GLY A 42 1.10 17.59 21.12
N HIS A 43 2.12 18.27 20.62
CA HIS A 43 2.78 18.14 19.31
C HIS A 43 2.93 16.69 18.80
N LEU A 44 1.85 16.05 18.32
CA LEU A 44 1.96 14.82 17.56
C LEU A 44 2.40 15.19 16.14
N PRO A 45 3.46 14.57 15.61
CA PRO A 45 3.85 14.78 14.23
C PRO A 45 2.68 14.36 13.34
N LEU A 46 2.25 15.30 12.47
CA LEU A 46 1.18 15.06 11.51
C LEU A 46 1.50 13.77 10.73
N THR A 47 0.62 12.79 10.90
CA THR A 47 0.74 11.50 10.24
C THR A 47 0.31 11.69 8.80
N LEU A 48 1.24 11.56 7.86
CA LEU A 48 0.92 11.66 6.44
C LEU A 48 0.52 10.28 5.92
N THR A 49 -0.73 10.17 5.48
CA THR A 49 -1.25 9.00 4.76
C THR A 49 -1.22 9.31 3.27
N VAL A 50 -0.46 8.52 2.51
CA VAL A 50 -0.50 8.56 1.05
C VAL A 50 -1.42 7.45 0.57
N GLU A 51 -2.58 7.82 0.04
CA GLU A 51 -3.44 6.88 -0.67
C GLU A 51 -3.31 7.13 -2.17
N TYR A 52 -2.73 6.15 -2.87
CA TYR A 52 -2.71 6.13 -4.31
C TYR A 52 -3.87 5.27 -4.78
N SER A 53 -4.97 5.88 -5.22
CA SER A 53 -6.09 5.14 -5.80
C SER A 53 -6.43 5.68 -7.19
N GLN A 54 -6.20 4.87 -8.21
CA GLN A 54 -6.87 5.04 -9.51
C GLN A 54 -8.09 4.12 -9.54
N THR A 55 -9.04 4.34 -8.63
CA THR A 55 -10.25 3.52 -8.59
C THR A 55 -11.24 3.99 -9.66
N TRP A 56 -11.41 3.15 -10.69
CA TRP A 56 -12.64 2.71 -11.35
C TRP A 56 -13.95 3.53 -11.35
N ARG A 57 -13.92 4.87 -11.30
CA ARG A 57 -14.99 5.61 -11.99
C ARG A 57 -14.66 5.62 -13.46
N ARG A 58 -15.26 4.68 -14.21
CA ARG A 58 -15.21 4.57 -15.69
C ARG A 58 -15.45 5.90 -16.43
N ASP A 59 -15.98 6.91 -15.76
CA ASP A 59 -16.32 8.19 -16.37
C ASP A 59 -15.29 9.32 -16.15
N TYR A 60 -14.25 9.13 -15.32
CA TYR A 60 -13.17 10.11 -15.22
C TYR A 60 -12.03 9.73 -16.15
N ARG A 61 -12.05 10.30 -17.36
CA ARG A 61 -10.80 10.65 -18.07
C ARG A 61 -10.02 11.61 -17.18
N SER A 62 -9.32 11.07 -16.18
CA SER A 62 -8.28 11.82 -15.50
C SER A 62 -7.23 12.15 -16.55
N SER A 63 -7.34 13.36 -17.09
CA SER A 63 -6.45 13.91 -18.12
C SER A 63 -5.04 14.20 -17.60
N HIS A 64 -4.73 13.88 -16.33
CA HIS A 64 -3.41 14.11 -15.78
C HIS A 64 -2.46 12.96 -16.07
N ALA A 65 -1.25 13.34 -16.47
CA ALA A 65 -0.16 12.40 -16.69
C ALA A 65 0.17 11.69 -15.37
N PRO A 66 0.36 10.36 -15.37
CA PRO A 66 0.71 9.57 -14.19
C PRO A 66 2.00 10.04 -13.46
N ASP A 67 2.74 10.97 -14.06
CA ASP A 67 4.01 11.51 -13.57
C ASP A 67 3.85 12.51 -12.42
N ASP A 68 2.74 13.26 -12.36
CA ASP A 68 2.53 14.29 -11.31
C ASP A 68 2.41 13.66 -9.91
N ASN A 69 1.74 12.50 -9.82
CA ASN A 69 1.57 11.81 -8.54
C ASN A 69 2.88 11.21 -8.01
N ILE A 70 3.79 10.82 -8.92
CA ILE A 70 5.11 10.31 -8.55
C ILE A 70 5.96 11.44 -7.98
N ALA A 71 5.93 12.63 -8.59
CA ALA A 71 6.64 13.79 -8.08
C ALA A 71 6.19 14.17 -6.66
N ALA A 72 4.88 14.20 -6.39
CA ALA A 72 4.35 14.45 -5.05
C ALA A 72 4.84 13.42 -4.01
N PHE A 73 4.88 12.14 -4.40
CA PHE A 73 5.38 11.07 -3.54
C PHE A 73 6.87 11.25 -3.20
N ARG A 74 7.70 11.59 -4.20
CA ARG A 74 9.12 11.92 -4.00
C ARG A 74 9.34 13.10 -3.05
N HIS A 75 8.51 14.13 -3.14
CA HIS A 75 8.62 15.28 -2.22
C HIS A 75 8.22 14.94 -0.79
N ALA A 76 7.36 13.92 -0.59
CA ALA A 76 6.88 13.51 0.71
C ALA A 76 7.83 12.53 1.45
N THR A 77 8.90 12.03 0.81
CA THR A 77 9.78 10.97 1.37
C THR A 77 10.59 11.38 2.62
N GLY A 78 10.41 12.59 3.14
CA GLY A 78 11.00 13.06 4.39
C GLY A 78 10.27 12.58 5.66
N SER A 79 10.69 11.45 6.25
CA SER A 79 10.48 11.04 7.67
C SER A 79 9.06 11.01 8.27
N ARG A 80 8.02 11.44 7.55
CA ARG A 80 6.66 11.67 8.08
C ARG A 80 5.61 10.74 7.50
N ILE A 81 5.97 9.95 6.49
CA ILE A 81 5.07 8.97 5.92
C ILE A 81 5.02 7.77 6.85
N HIS A 82 3.85 7.54 7.43
CA HIS A 82 3.60 6.41 8.31
C HIS A 82 2.74 5.35 7.62
N ARG A 83 1.89 5.77 6.68
CA ARG A 83 0.99 4.89 5.95
C ARG A 83 1.10 5.12 4.45
N VAL A 84 1.34 4.04 3.72
CA VAL A 84 1.31 4.02 2.26
C VAL A 84 0.31 2.96 1.83
N LYS A 85 -0.67 3.39 1.03
CA LYS A 85 -1.62 2.49 0.38
C LYS A 85 -1.50 2.66 -1.13
N ILE A 86 -1.25 1.55 -1.82
CA ILE A 86 -0.96 1.48 -3.25
C ILE A 86 -2.08 0.69 -3.93
N CYS A 87 -2.92 1.39 -4.67
CA CYS A 87 -3.96 0.86 -5.54
C CYS A 87 -3.69 1.40 -6.95
N THR A 88 -2.86 0.69 -7.72
CA THR A 88 -2.37 1.17 -9.00
C THR A 88 -2.20 0.06 -10.04
N THR A 89 -2.25 0.46 -11.32
CA THR A 89 -1.94 -0.38 -12.47
C THR A 89 -0.47 -0.85 -12.48
N TYR A 90 -0.19 -1.90 -13.25
CA TYR A 90 1.14 -2.49 -13.40
C TYR A 90 2.22 -1.47 -13.78
N SER A 91 1.97 -0.66 -14.82
CA SER A 91 2.96 0.29 -15.38
C SER A 91 3.40 1.34 -14.36
N LEU A 92 2.50 1.69 -13.45
CA LEU A 92 2.73 2.71 -12.46
C LEU A 92 3.25 2.14 -11.15
N LEU A 93 2.94 0.88 -10.84
CA LEU A 93 3.58 0.18 -9.73
C LEU A 93 5.10 0.14 -9.90
N SER A 94 5.60 -0.05 -11.12
CA SER A 94 7.05 0.03 -11.38
C SER A 94 7.63 1.39 -10.99
N LYS A 95 6.96 2.50 -11.36
CA LYS A 95 7.40 3.87 -10.99
C LYS A 95 7.32 4.11 -9.48
N VAL A 96 6.23 3.69 -8.83
CA VAL A 96 6.06 3.80 -7.38
C VAL A 96 7.14 2.99 -6.67
N ALA A 97 7.41 1.78 -7.14
CA ALA A 97 8.44 0.91 -6.58
C ALA A 97 9.83 1.53 -6.67
N THR A 98 10.15 2.22 -7.77
CA THR A 98 11.40 3.00 -7.88
C THR A 98 11.49 4.09 -6.83
N VAL A 99 10.42 4.85 -6.57
CA VAL A 99 10.45 5.85 -5.48
C VAL A 99 10.54 5.17 -4.11
N MET A 100 9.89 4.01 -3.96
CA MET A 100 9.95 3.24 -2.73
C MET A 100 11.31 2.58 -2.48
N GLN A 101 12.27 2.64 -3.40
CA GLN A 101 13.66 2.31 -3.09
C GLN A 101 14.32 3.36 -2.20
N GLU A 102 13.73 4.55 -2.05
CA GLU A 102 14.12 5.49 -1.00
C GLU A 102 13.74 4.93 0.39
N SER A 103 14.43 5.38 1.45
CA SER A 103 14.16 4.87 2.80
C SER A 103 12.93 5.53 3.41
N PHE A 104 12.04 4.72 4.00
CA PHE A 104 10.87 5.19 4.74
C PHE A 104 10.96 4.74 6.21
N PRO A 105 11.88 5.31 7.01
CA PRO A 105 12.18 4.81 8.36
C PRO A 105 11.01 4.97 9.34
N ALA A 106 10.05 5.86 9.04
CA ALA A 106 8.85 6.09 9.83
C ALA A 106 7.63 5.26 9.41
N LEU A 107 7.73 4.50 8.31
CA LEU A 107 6.60 3.74 7.77
C LEU A 107 6.19 2.66 8.76
N THR A 108 4.92 2.69 9.17
CA THR A 108 4.32 1.70 10.06
C THR A 108 3.32 0.80 9.34
N HIS A 109 2.73 1.28 8.25
CA HIS A 109 1.71 0.55 7.52
C HIS A 109 1.95 0.64 6.02
N LEU A 110 2.07 -0.51 5.36
CA LEU A 110 2.15 -0.63 3.92
C LEU A 110 1.07 -1.58 3.43
N GLU A 111 0.24 -1.08 2.52
CA GLU A 111 -0.83 -1.83 1.91
C GLU A 111 -0.71 -1.72 0.38
N ARG A 112 -0.55 -2.85 -0.29
CA ARG A 112 -0.67 -2.96 -1.74
C ARG A 112 -1.80 -3.92 -2.03
N THR A 113 -2.90 -3.38 -2.53
CA THR A 113 -4.05 -4.17 -2.97
C THR A 113 -3.89 -4.52 -4.44
N TRP A 114 -4.30 -5.73 -4.79
CA TRP A 114 -4.35 -6.18 -6.17
C TRP A 114 -5.54 -5.55 -6.89
N ASP A 115 -5.33 -5.10 -8.11
CA ASP A 115 -6.41 -4.72 -9.02
C ASP A 115 -6.54 -5.81 -10.09
N LEU A 116 -7.76 -6.32 -10.29
CA LEU A 116 -8.04 -7.51 -11.11
C LEU A 116 -7.89 -7.27 -12.61
N ASP A 117 -7.63 -6.03 -13.03
CA ASP A 117 -7.56 -5.65 -14.45
C ASP A 117 -6.20 -5.92 -15.11
N GLY A 118 -5.29 -6.61 -14.40
CA GLY A 118 -4.05 -7.13 -14.97
C GLY A 118 -4.30 -8.29 -15.94
N LEU A 119 -3.57 -8.30 -17.06
CA LEU A 119 -3.53 -9.45 -17.96
C LEU A 119 -3.13 -10.72 -17.17
N PRO A 120 -3.84 -11.84 -17.35
CA PRO A 120 -3.51 -13.08 -16.67
C PRO A 120 -2.08 -13.50 -17.05
N GLY A 121 -1.19 -13.60 -16.05
CA GLY A 121 0.14 -14.18 -16.20
C GLY A 121 1.32 -13.21 -16.14
N ILE A 122 1.13 -11.90 -16.09
CA ILE A 122 2.25 -10.95 -15.88
C ILE A 122 2.11 -10.27 -14.53
N PHE A 123 2.97 -10.67 -13.59
CA PHE A 123 2.98 -10.13 -12.23
C PHE A 123 4.16 -9.18 -12.05
N PRO A 124 3.93 -7.99 -11.46
CA PRO A 124 5.00 -7.07 -11.20
C PRO A 124 5.90 -7.64 -10.12
N VAL A 125 7.19 -7.67 -10.42
CA VAL A 125 8.22 -8.01 -9.45
C VAL A 125 8.60 -6.73 -8.73
N LEU A 126 8.50 -6.72 -7.40
CA LEU A 126 9.06 -5.63 -6.62
C LEU A 126 10.58 -5.64 -6.77
N PRO A 127 11.19 -4.48 -7.05
CA PRO A 127 12.62 -4.40 -7.28
C PRO A 127 13.39 -4.63 -5.97
N GLU A 128 14.66 -4.98 -6.13
CA GLU A 128 15.61 -5.03 -5.03
C GLU A 128 15.70 -3.68 -4.30
N GLY A 129 15.86 -3.75 -2.98
CA GLY A 129 15.98 -2.57 -2.13
C GLY A 129 14.67 -1.83 -1.91
N PHE A 130 13.52 -2.48 -2.12
CA PHE A 130 12.21 -1.94 -1.77
C PHE A 130 12.19 -1.48 -0.30
N LEU A 131 11.61 -0.30 -0.05
CA LEU A 131 11.69 0.46 1.21
C LEU A 131 13.11 0.90 1.62
N GLY A 132 14.02 1.05 0.66
CA GLY A 132 15.45 1.27 0.92
C GLY A 132 16.12 0.06 1.59
N GLY A 133 15.55 -1.13 1.39
CA GLY A 133 16.01 -2.39 1.98
C GLY A 133 15.78 -2.52 3.49
N SER A 134 15.13 -1.55 4.14
CA SER A 134 14.94 -1.56 5.59
C SER A 134 13.67 -0.83 6.02
N ALA A 135 12.83 -1.53 6.79
CA ALA A 135 11.58 -0.99 7.31
C ALA A 135 11.42 -1.23 8.82
N PRO A 136 12.28 -0.62 9.66
CA PRO A 136 12.40 -0.98 11.08
C PRO A 136 11.15 -0.69 11.92
N ARG A 137 10.30 0.24 11.47
CA ARG A 137 9.06 0.61 12.16
C ARG A 137 7.80 -0.02 11.56
N LEU A 138 7.94 -0.83 10.51
CA LEU A 138 6.80 -1.45 9.85
C LEU A 138 6.10 -2.41 10.81
N ARG A 139 4.78 -2.25 10.93
CA ARG A 139 3.90 -3.01 11.81
C ARG A 139 2.86 -3.80 11.04
N ASP A 140 2.36 -3.23 9.95
CA ASP A 140 1.33 -3.83 9.13
C ASP A 140 1.81 -3.87 7.68
N LEU A 141 1.88 -5.07 7.13
CA LEU A 141 2.26 -5.31 5.74
C LEU A 141 1.18 -6.16 5.07
N HIS A 142 0.53 -5.57 4.07
CA HIS A 142 -0.43 -6.26 3.20
C HIS A 142 0.06 -6.16 1.77
N LEU A 143 0.37 -7.31 1.18
CA LEU A 143 0.83 -7.43 -0.20
C LEU A 143 -0.04 -8.44 -0.93
N GLY A 144 -0.95 -7.97 -1.78
CA GLY A 144 -1.65 -8.82 -2.74
C GLY A 144 -0.90 -8.87 -4.07
N GLY A 145 -0.96 -9.98 -4.80
CA GLY A 145 -0.74 -10.08 -6.26
C GLY A 145 0.54 -9.45 -6.82
N ILE A 146 1.66 -9.66 -6.15
CA ILE A 146 2.98 -9.24 -6.62
C ILE A 146 3.99 -10.37 -6.41
N SER A 147 5.06 -10.35 -7.19
CA SER A 147 6.23 -11.16 -6.88
C SER A 147 7.17 -10.34 -6.00
N PHE A 148 7.56 -10.85 -4.84
CA PHE A 148 8.51 -10.16 -3.97
C PHE A 148 9.60 -11.12 -3.44
N PRO A 149 10.62 -11.40 -4.26
CA PRO A 149 11.70 -12.33 -3.89
C PRO A 149 12.44 -11.93 -2.61
N GLU A 150 12.54 -10.64 -2.31
CA GLU A 150 13.26 -10.13 -1.14
C GLU A 150 12.44 -10.05 0.14
N LEU A 151 11.21 -10.57 0.12
CA LEU A 151 10.36 -10.56 1.30
C LEU A 151 11.05 -11.16 2.55
N PRO A 152 11.82 -12.27 2.47
CA PRO A 152 12.59 -12.77 3.63
C PRO A 152 13.59 -11.75 4.17
N THR A 153 14.30 -11.03 3.28
CA THR A 153 15.24 -9.97 3.67
C THR A 153 14.53 -8.81 4.34
N LEU A 154 13.35 -8.42 3.83
CA LEU A 154 12.53 -7.39 4.45
C LEU A 154 12.16 -7.77 5.90
N PHE A 155 11.81 -9.04 6.16
CA PHE A 155 11.48 -9.52 7.51
C PHE A 155 12.62 -9.36 8.51
N LEU A 156 13.88 -9.50 8.07
CA LEU A 156 15.06 -9.29 8.93
C LEU A 156 15.14 -7.84 9.46
N SER A 157 14.67 -6.88 8.65
CA SER A 157 14.62 -5.46 9.01
C SER A 157 13.33 -5.07 9.74
N ALA A 158 12.20 -5.69 9.38
CA ALA A 158 10.86 -5.36 9.89
C ALA A 158 10.50 -6.15 11.17
N ARG A 159 11.40 -6.18 12.16
CA ARG A 159 11.21 -6.95 13.41
C ARG A 159 9.99 -6.54 14.24
N ASN A 160 9.42 -5.37 13.94
CA ASN A 160 8.23 -4.83 14.59
C ASN A 160 6.91 -5.20 13.92
N LEU A 161 6.95 -6.08 12.89
CA LEU A 161 5.77 -6.51 12.18
C LEU A 161 4.81 -7.26 13.13
N VAL A 162 3.54 -6.83 13.11
CA VAL A 162 2.43 -7.36 13.91
C VAL A 162 1.43 -8.07 13.01
N THR A 163 1.16 -7.50 11.83
CA THR A 163 0.22 -8.03 10.85
C THR A 163 0.97 -8.27 9.54
N LEU A 164 0.88 -9.50 9.03
CA LEU A 164 1.36 -9.88 7.70
C LEU A 164 0.21 -10.52 6.93
N GLN A 165 -0.14 -9.93 5.81
CA GLN A 165 -1.12 -10.46 4.86
C GLN A 165 -0.48 -10.54 3.49
N LEU A 166 -0.36 -11.76 2.97
CA LEU A 166 0.11 -12.02 1.63
C LEU A 166 -1.03 -12.68 0.87
N GLU A 167 -1.49 -12.02 -0.18
CA GLU A 167 -2.64 -12.48 -0.95
C GLU A 167 -2.25 -12.71 -2.40
N ASN A 168 -2.95 -13.63 -3.06
CA ASN A 168 -2.71 -13.96 -4.47
C ASN A 168 -1.24 -14.27 -4.76
N ILE A 169 -0.59 -15.09 -3.93
CA ILE A 169 0.79 -15.53 -4.19
C ILE A 169 0.77 -16.51 -5.37
N PHE A 170 1.50 -16.20 -6.43
CA PHE A 170 1.62 -17.04 -7.61
C PHE A 170 2.77 -18.05 -7.48
N HIS A 171 2.63 -19.20 -8.14
CA HIS A 171 3.64 -20.27 -8.14
C HIS A 171 4.99 -19.88 -8.77
N HIS A 172 5.02 -18.90 -9.67
CA HIS A 172 6.28 -18.36 -10.25
C HIS A 172 6.98 -17.38 -9.32
N SER A 173 6.26 -16.85 -8.32
CA SER A 173 6.72 -15.90 -7.32
C SER A 173 7.12 -16.60 -6.02
N TYR A 174 7.36 -17.90 -6.10
CA TYR A 174 7.43 -18.77 -4.95
C TYR A 174 8.75 -18.57 -4.20
N ILE A 175 8.64 -17.90 -3.05
CA ILE A 175 9.62 -17.99 -1.99
C ILE A 175 9.55 -19.43 -1.47
N SER A 176 10.70 -20.11 -1.37
CA SER A 176 10.70 -21.48 -0.85
C SER A 176 10.07 -21.52 0.55
N PRO A 177 9.36 -22.60 0.92
CA PRO A 177 8.76 -22.72 2.24
C PRO A 177 9.78 -22.52 3.36
N GLU A 178 10.99 -23.04 3.18
CA GLU A 178 12.07 -22.93 4.15
C GLU A 178 12.51 -21.48 4.34
N ALA A 179 12.65 -20.72 3.24
CA ALA A 179 13.01 -19.30 3.30
C ALA A 179 11.89 -18.46 3.93
N MET A 180 10.63 -18.77 3.60
CA MET A 180 9.46 -18.13 4.21
C MET A 180 9.42 -18.41 5.73
N ILE A 181 9.55 -19.68 6.14
CA ILE A 181 9.55 -20.08 7.55
C ILE A 181 10.71 -19.42 8.31
N ALA A 182 11.92 -19.43 7.75
CA ALA A 182 13.08 -18.79 8.36
C ALA A 182 12.86 -17.28 8.54
N GLY A 183 12.27 -16.62 7.55
CA GLY A 183 11.91 -15.21 7.63
C GLY A 183 10.80 -14.92 8.65
N LEU A 184 9.76 -15.76 8.72
CA LEU A 184 8.69 -15.62 9.72
C LEU A 184 9.21 -15.85 11.15
N ALA A 185 10.18 -16.75 11.33
CA ALA A 185 10.76 -17.06 12.64
C ALA A 185 11.45 -15.84 13.30
N VAL A 186 11.88 -14.84 12.51
CA VAL A 186 12.48 -13.61 13.07
C VAL A 186 11.43 -12.58 13.52
N LEU A 187 10.16 -12.76 13.13
CA LEU A 187 9.07 -11.82 13.43
C LEU A 187 8.44 -12.10 14.79
N VAL A 188 9.21 -11.91 15.86
CA VAL A 188 8.81 -12.23 17.25
C VAL A 188 7.58 -11.47 17.76
N ARG A 189 7.16 -10.42 17.04
CA ARG A 189 6.00 -9.58 17.38
C ARG A 189 4.77 -9.88 16.53
N LEU A 190 4.86 -10.81 15.58
CA LEU A 190 3.78 -11.16 14.66
C LEU A 190 2.60 -11.76 15.45
N ARG A 191 1.41 -11.22 15.22
CA ARG A 191 0.16 -11.66 15.85
C ARG A 191 -0.84 -12.19 14.84
N THR A 192 -0.81 -11.64 13.63
CA THR A 192 -1.73 -11.99 12.57
C THR A 192 -0.92 -12.35 11.33
N LEU A 193 -1.14 -13.57 10.83
CA LEU A 193 -0.56 -14.08 9.60
C LEU A 193 -1.69 -14.59 8.70
N SER A 194 -1.77 -14.06 7.49
CA SER A 194 -2.62 -14.58 6.42
C SER A 194 -1.76 -14.80 5.18
N ILE A 195 -1.85 -15.99 4.60
CA ILE A 195 -1.16 -16.35 3.36
C ILE A 195 -2.19 -17.03 2.46
N GLU A 196 -2.48 -16.40 1.34
CA GLU A 196 -3.40 -16.90 0.32
C GLU A 196 -2.64 -17.09 -1.00
N PHE A 197 -2.71 -18.32 -1.53
CA PHE A 197 -2.10 -18.69 -2.80
C PHE A 197 -3.11 -18.60 -3.92
N PHE A 198 -2.68 -18.03 -5.05
CA PHE A 198 -3.50 -18.03 -6.26
C PHE A 198 -3.35 -19.37 -6.98
N LEU A 199 -4.40 -20.18 -6.89
CA LEU A 199 -4.60 -21.33 -7.76
C LEU A 199 -5.05 -20.78 -9.11
N GLY A 200 -4.10 -20.52 -10.00
CA GLY A 200 -4.42 -20.17 -11.38
C GLY A 200 -5.44 -21.14 -11.95
N SER A 201 -6.36 -20.65 -12.78
CA SER A 201 -7.24 -21.52 -13.55
C SER A 201 -6.39 -22.62 -14.19
N PRO A 202 -6.75 -23.90 -14.06
CA PRO A 202 -6.00 -24.99 -14.68
C PRO A 202 -5.76 -24.63 -16.15
N PRO A 203 -4.57 -24.97 -16.71
CA PRO A 203 -4.30 -24.71 -18.10
C PRO A 203 -5.51 -25.21 -18.93
N PRO A 204 -6.02 -24.41 -19.88
CA PRO A 204 -7.13 -24.85 -20.71
C PRO A 204 -6.75 -26.23 -21.25
N ASP A 205 -7.58 -27.23 -20.94
CA ASP A 205 -7.35 -28.64 -21.25
C ASP A 205 -6.92 -28.73 -22.73
N GLU A 206 -5.61 -28.79 -22.98
CA GLU A 206 -5.07 -28.91 -24.32
C GLU A 206 -5.42 -30.33 -24.72
N GLY A 207 -6.58 -30.43 -25.38
CA GLY A 207 -7.35 -31.64 -25.50
C GLY A 207 -6.48 -32.85 -25.74
N ARG A 208 -6.63 -33.84 -24.84
CA ARG A 208 -6.31 -35.24 -25.11
C ARG A 208 -6.65 -35.56 -26.56
N ARG A 209 -5.62 -35.65 -27.39
CA ARG A 209 -5.66 -36.33 -28.68
C ARG A 209 -5.05 -37.70 -28.51
#